data_AF-A0A968XCM2-F1
#
_entry.id   AF-A0A968XCM2-F1
#
_cell.length_a   1.000
_cell.length_b   1.000
_cell.length_c   1.000
_cell.angle_alpha   90.00
_cell.angle_beta   90.00
_cell.angle_gamma   90.00
#
_symmetry.space_group_name_H-M   'P 1'
#
loop_
_entity.id
_entity.type
_entity.pdbx_description
1 polymer ?
#
loop_
_entity_poly.entity_id
_entity_poly.type
_entity_poly.pdbx_seq_one_letter_code
_entity_poly.pdbx_strand_id
1 'polypeptide(L)'
;MPYSIPDSPLDHPEYLRHRGFMLQALALAEAAGEAGDVPVGAIVVDGAGTIIAQAANQREQTQDPTAHAEVLALRQAGLKRRNWPSELDVYALL
;
A
#
# COMPACT_ATOMS: atom_id res chain seq x y z
N MET A 1 -21.14 0.87 39.24
CA MET A 1 -20.77 1.63 38.03
C MET A 1 -20.45 0.61 36.95
N PRO A 2 -21.05 0.65 35.75
CA PRO A 2 -20.64 -0.25 34.69
C PRO A 2 -19.21 0.12 34.28
N TYR A 3 -18.31 -0.85 34.33
CA TYR A 3 -16.93 -0.71 33.86
C TYR A 3 -16.99 -0.70 32.33
N SER A 4 -16.80 0.47 31.70
CA SER A 4 -16.61 0.55 30.26
C SER A 4 -15.24 -0.04 29.92
N ILE A 5 -15.26 -1.16 29.21
CA ILE A 5 -14.05 -1.72 28.61
C ILE A 5 -13.61 -0.71 27.54
N PRO A 6 -12.37 -0.20 27.55
CA PRO A 6 -11.88 0.65 26.48
C PRO A 6 -11.89 -0.13 25.16
N ASP A 7 -12.11 0.56 24.05
CA ASP A 7 -12.05 -0.06 22.73
C ASP A 7 -10.71 -0.79 22.55
N SER A 8 -10.77 -1.99 21.99
CA SER A 8 -9.56 -2.77 21.69
C SER A 8 -8.66 -1.94 20.78
N PRO A 9 -7.32 -2.00 20.95
CA PRO A 9 -6.38 -1.40 20.00
C PRO A 9 -6.61 -1.86 18.55
N LEU A 10 -7.22 -3.03 18.36
CA LEU A 10 -7.58 -3.61 17.06
C LEU A 10 -8.91 -3.09 16.49
N ASP A 11 -9.74 -2.45 17.32
CA ASP A 11 -11.00 -1.81 16.91
C ASP A 11 -10.82 -0.31 16.65
N HIS A 12 -9.59 0.21 16.84
CA HIS A 12 -9.29 1.61 16.60
C HIS A 12 -9.49 1.99 15.12
N PRO A 13 -10.20 3.09 14.80
CA PRO A 13 -10.54 3.45 13.43
C PRO A 13 -9.34 3.58 12.48
N GLU A 14 -8.20 4.08 12.96
CA GLU A 14 -6.96 4.13 12.16
C GLU A 14 -6.40 2.76 11.83
N TYR A 15 -6.43 1.85 12.81
CA TYR A 15 -5.97 0.49 12.60
C TYR A 15 -6.83 -0.21 11.54
N LEU A 16 -8.16 -0.07 11.63
CA LEU A 16 -9.07 -0.67 10.64
C LEU A 16 -8.84 -0.10 9.23
N ARG A 17 -8.52 1.19 9.11
CA ARG A 17 -8.13 1.80 7.83
C ARG A 17 -6.83 1.20 7.29
N HIS A 18 -5.76 1.18 8.09
CA HIS A 18 -4.48 0.60 7.68
C HIS A 18 -4.62 -0.87 7.31
N ARG A 19 -5.41 -1.63 8.08
CA ARG A 19 -5.73 -3.03 7.78
C ARG A 19 -6.42 -3.17 6.42
N GLY A 20 -7.35 -2.28 6.08
CA GLY A 20 -7.99 -2.24 4.77
C GLY A 20 -6.99 -2.03 3.63
N PHE A 21 -6.04 -1.09 3.78
CA PHE A 21 -4.98 -0.89 2.79
C PHE A 21 -4.03 -2.08 2.70
N MET A 22 -3.64 -2.67 3.84
CA MET A 22 -2.80 -3.87 3.86
C MET A 22 -3.45 -5.05 3.14
N LEU A 23 -4.76 -5.25 3.30
CA LEU A 23 -5.48 -6.31 2.57
C LEU A 23 -5.48 -6.06 1.05
N GLN A 24 -5.60 -4.82 0.61
CA GLN A 24 -5.50 -4.50 -0.82
C GLN A 24 -4.07 -4.69 -1.35
N ALA A 25 -3.05 -4.34 -0.58
CA ALA A 25 -1.65 -4.59 -0.94
C ALA A 25 -1.33 -6.09 -1.02
N LEU A 26 -1.93 -6.93 -0.15
CA LEU A 26 -1.85 -8.39 -0.27
C LEU A 26 -2.45 -8.91 -1.58
N ALA A 27 -3.61 -8.38 -2.00
CA ALA A 27 -4.22 -8.79 -3.26
C ALA A 27 -3.34 -8.43 -4.49
N LEU A 28 -2.63 -7.30 -4.43
CA LEU A 28 -1.64 -6.92 -5.46
C LEU A 28 -0.43 -7.86 -5.45
N ALA A 29 0.07 -8.21 -4.27
CA ALA A 29 1.16 -9.16 -4.09
C ALA A 29 0.80 -10.55 -4.63
N GLU A 30 -0.40 -11.04 -4.35
CA GLU A 30 -0.92 -12.31 -4.88
C GLU A 30 -0.94 -12.30 -6.41
N ALA A 31 -1.47 -11.24 -7.03
CA ALA A 31 -1.49 -11.10 -8.49
C ALA A 31 -0.08 -11.07 -9.12
N ALA A 32 0.91 -10.43 -8.47
CA ALA A 32 2.30 -10.48 -8.93
C ALA A 32 2.89 -11.89 -8.82
N GLY A 33 2.61 -12.60 -7.73
CA GLY A 33 3.02 -14.00 -7.54
C GLY A 33 2.43 -14.93 -8.62
N GLU A 34 1.15 -14.78 -8.92
CA GLU A 34 0.48 -15.52 -10.01
C GLU A 34 1.08 -15.21 -11.39
N ALA A 35 1.56 -13.99 -11.60
CA ALA A 35 2.25 -13.57 -12.81
C ALA A 35 3.71 -14.06 -12.89
N GLY A 36 4.21 -14.78 -11.88
CA GLY A 36 5.58 -15.30 -11.82
C GLY A 36 6.61 -14.30 -11.31
N ASP A 37 6.16 -13.15 -10.79
CA ASP A 37 7.01 -12.15 -10.14
C ASP A 37 7.11 -12.41 -8.63
N VAL A 38 7.99 -11.69 -7.94
CA VAL A 38 8.04 -11.72 -6.47
C VAL A 38 6.71 -11.15 -5.91
N PRO A 39 6.00 -11.84 -5.01
CA PRO A 39 4.66 -11.45 -4.56
C PRO A 39 4.73 -10.28 -3.57
N VAL A 40 4.87 -9.08 -4.12
CA VAL A 40 5.02 -7.83 -3.36
C VAL A 40 4.08 -6.78 -3.91
N GLY A 41 3.36 -6.10 -3.02
CA GLY A 41 2.35 -5.09 -3.34
C GLY A 41 2.52 -3.84 -2.48
N ALA A 42 2.26 -2.68 -3.07
CA ALA A 42 2.43 -1.39 -2.42
C ALA A 42 1.26 -0.45 -2.73
N ILE A 43 0.82 0.29 -1.71
CA ILE A 43 -0.24 1.29 -1.79
C ILE A 43 0.30 2.59 -1.19
N VAL A 44 0.08 3.69 -1.90
CA VAL A 44 0.39 5.03 -1.44
C VAL A 44 -0.92 5.76 -1.17
N VAL A 45 -1.07 6.28 0.04
CA VAL A 45 -2.23 7.08 0.44
C VAL A 45 -1.79 8.47 0.89
N ASP A 46 -2.72 9.42 0.86
CA ASP A 46 -2.51 10.73 1.48
C ASP A 46 -3.01 10.79 2.93
N GLY A 47 -2.72 11.90 3.61
CA GLY A 47 -3.16 12.11 5.00
C GLY A 47 -4.68 12.17 5.20
N ALA A 48 -5.48 12.23 4.12
CA ALA A 48 -6.93 12.10 4.19
C ALA A 48 -7.39 10.62 4.05
N GLY A 49 -6.46 9.67 3.87
CA GLY A 49 -6.74 8.27 3.63
C GLY A 49 -7.17 7.96 2.19
N THR A 50 -6.90 8.86 1.24
CA THR A 50 -7.22 8.64 -0.18
C THR A 50 -6.08 7.88 -0.84
N ILE A 51 -6.41 6.80 -1.55
CA ILE A 51 -5.43 6.04 -2.33
C ILE A 51 -4.97 6.87 -3.54
N ILE A 52 -3.69 7.20 -3.55
CA ILE A 52 -3.06 7.96 -4.62
C ILE A 52 -2.53 7.02 -5.69
N ALA A 53 -1.84 5.95 -5.31
CA ALA A 53 -1.27 4.98 -6.23
C ALA A 53 -1.24 3.58 -5.63
N GLN A 54 -1.18 2.58 -6.51
CA GLN A 54 -1.08 1.17 -6.15
C GLN A 54 -0.23 0.47 -7.20
N ALA A 55 0.69 -0.40 -6.78
CA ALA A 55 1.47 -1.20 -7.70
C ALA A 55 1.81 -2.56 -7.08
N ALA A 56 2.11 -3.51 -7.94
CA ALA A 56 2.72 -4.78 -7.59
C ALA A 56 4.10 -4.86 -8.23
N ASN A 57 4.94 -5.77 -7.75
CA ASN A 57 6.25 -6.02 -8.33
C ASN A 57 6.10 -6.55 -9.77
N GLN A 58 6.90 -6.00 -10.69
CA GLN A 58 6.84 -6.33 -12.12
C GLN A 58 8.25 -6.56 -12.69
N ARG A 59 9.19 -7.02 -11.87
CA ARG A 59 10.61 -7.17 -12.25
C ARG A 59 10.78 -8.18 -13.37
N GLU A 60 10.17 -9.34 -13.23
CA GLU A 60 10.26 -10.42 -14.21
C GLU A 60 9.45 -10.08 -15.47
N GLN A 61 8.27 -9.48 -15.30
CA GLN A 61 7.40 -9.06 -16.41
C GLN A 61 8.02 -7.98 -17.29
N THR A 62 8.71 -7.00 -16.70
CA THR A 62 9.29 -5.85 -17.43
C THR A 62 10.78 -6.02 -17.71
N GLN A 63 11.41 -7.08 -17.18
CA GLN A 63 12.86 -7.28 -17.18
C GLN A 63 13.63 -6.08 -16.60
N ASP A 64 13.00 -5.32 -15.71
CA ASP A 64 13.56 -4.17 -15.04
C ASP A 64 13.81 -4.51 -13.57
N PRO A 65 15.08 -4.60 -13.11
CA PRO A 65 15.40 -4.91 -11.72
C PRO A 65 14.92 -3.83 -10.74
N THR A 66 14.51 -2.65 -11.22
CA THR A 66 14.00 -1.55 -10.39
C THR A 66 12.47 -1.49 -10.32
N ALA A 67 11.76 -2.37 -11.04
CA ALA A 67 10.29 -2.44 -11.07
C ALA A 67 9.69 -3.08 -9.80
N HIS A 68 10.19 -2.66 -8.64
CA HIS A 68 9.66 -2.97 -7.32
C HIS A 68 8.32 -2.25 -7.10
N ALA A 69 7.44 -2.89 -6.32
CA ALA A 69 6.12 -2.32 -6.04
C ALA A 69 6.21 -0.91 -5.43
N GLU A 70 7.13 -0.66 -4.48
CA GLU A 70 7.23 0.66 -3.84
C GLU A 70 7.68 1.73 -4.83
N VAL A 71 8.67 1.41 -5.67
CA VAL A 71 9.21 2.33 -6.69
C VAL A 71 8.13 2.67 -7.71
N LEU A 72 7.40 1.66 -8.19
CA LEU A 72 6.31 1.84 -9.13
C LEU A 72 5.17 2.67 -8.52
N ALA A 73 4.76 2.38 -7.29
CA ALA A 73 3.70 3.11 -6.61
C ALA A 73 4.09 4.59 -6.36
N LEU A 74 5.33 4.86 -5.93
CA LEU A 74 5.83 6.23 -5.76
C LEU A 74 5.93 6.98 -7.09
N ARG A 75 6.42 6.33 -8.16
CA ARG A 75 6.49 6.92 -9.50
C ARG A 75 5.09 7.30 -9.99
N GLN A 76 4.11 6.41 -9.85
CA GLN A 76 2.71 6.68 -10.20
C GLN A 76 2.13 7.82 -9.35
N ALA A 77 2.42 7.85 -8.05
CA ALA A 77 1.96 8.91 -7.15
C ALA A 77 2.52 10.28 -7.54
N GLY A 78 3.83 10.35 -7.86
CA GLY A 78 4.49 11.56 -8.33
C GLY A 78 3.90 12.10 -9.65
N LEU A 79 3.60 11.20 -10.59
CA LEU A 79 2.93 11.56 -11.85
C LEU A 79 1.53 12.14 -11.63
N LYS A 80 0.76 11.55 -10.69
CA LYS A 80 -0.60 12.03 -10.36
C LYS A 80 -0.60 13.37 -9.64
N ARG A 81 0.35 13.61 -8.73
CA ARG A 81 0.40 14.85 -7.92
C ARG A 81 1.19 15.99 -8.57
N ARG A 82 1.91 15.75 -9.67
CA ARG A 82 2.76 16.74 -10.38
C ARG A 82 3.70 17.53 -9.44
N ASN A 83 4.05 16.96 -8.28
CA ASN A 83 4.93 17.56 -7.27
C ASN A 83 5.47 16.48 -6.34
N TRP A 84 6.64 16.75 -5.73
CA TRP A 84 7.19 15.88 -4.68
C TRP A 84 6.28 15.94 -3.44
N PRO A 85 5.80 14.82 -2.91
CA PRO A 85 4.93 14.84 -1.74
C PRO A 85 5.73 15.06 -0.46
N SER A 86 5.34 16.04 0.34
CA SER A 86 5.84 16.24 1.71
C SER A 86 5.09 15.42 2.76
N GLU A 87 3.95 14.81 2.40
CA GLU A 87 3.04 14.10 3.31
C GLU A 87 2.28 12.99 2.56
N LEU A 88 2.90 11.82 2.40
CA LEU A 88 2.23 10.60 1.93
C LEU A 88 2.64 9.44 2.84
N ASP A 89 1.67 8.62 3.20
CA ASP A 89 1.90 7.37 3.88
C ASP A 89 2.01 6.25 2.83
N VAL A 90 3.08 5.47 2.91
CA VAL A 90 3.35 4.35 2.01
C VAL A 90 3.20 3.06 2.80
N TYR A 91 2.28 2.20 2.37
CA TYR A 91 2.10 0.87 2.92
C TYR A 91 2.61 -0.15 1.90
N ALA A 92 3.62 -0.93 2.29
CA ALA A 92 4.21 -1.99 1.47
C ALA A 92 4.17 -3.32 2.23
N LEU A 93 3.98 -4.40 1.47
CA LEU A 93 4.07 -5.78 1.97
C LEU A 93 5.21 -6.49 1.24
N LEU A 94 6.15 -7.01 2.02
CA LEU A 94 7.34 -7.74 1.59
C LEU A 94 7.14 -9.25 1.65
#